data_AF-A0A183Q2Y9-F1
#
_entry.id   AF-A0A183Q2Y9-F1
#
_cell.length_a   1.000
_cell.length_b   1.000
_cell.length_c   1.000
_cell.angle_alpha   90.00
_cell.angle_beta   90.00
_cell.angle_gamma   90.00
#
_symmetry.space_group_name_H-M   'P 1'
#
loop_
_entity.id
_entity.type
_entity.pdbx_description
1 polymer ?
#
loop_
_entity_poly.entity_id
_entity_poly.type
_entity_poly.pdbx_seq_one_letter_code
_entity_poly.pdbx_strand_id
1 'polypeptide(L)'
;MPVAGVRDYIENHLVDFARDNPATVIYVKPRRNRPPLLVAEYRRFEYIRIIIISVCGNWQYVRAKDMTCEEIANWINFLRTRSGVNIFPMYKYWSTKRPSIQGMWHPFYEPLYNQTVLKTPNEIVRNIGQLCQYKQNVLSAEEVLLEKAKLQQYRLSDLSS
;
A
#
# COMPACT_ATOMS: atom_id res chain seq x y z
N MET A 1 5.98 -19.82 36.19
CA MET A 1 7.25 -19.60 35.47
C MET A 1 6.93 -18.97 34.13
N PRO A 2 7.50 -17.81 33.75
CA PRO A 2 7.13 -17.02 32.55
C PRO A 2 7.36 -17.71 31.18
N VAL A 3 7.76 -18.98 31.19
CA VAL A 3 8.10 -19.81 30.02
C VAL A 3 7.31 -21.12 29.96
N ALA A 4 6.40 -21.37 30.91
CA ALA A 4 5.66 -22.64 30.99
C ALA A 4 4.84 -22.89 29.72
N GLY A 5 3.98 -21.95 29.31
CA GLY A 5 3.12 -22.14 28.12
C GLY A 5 3.89 -22.40 26.82
N VAL A 6 5.06 -21.78 26.63
CA VAL A 6 5.90 -22.03 25.43
C VAL A 6 6.51 -23.42 25.46
N ARG A 7 6.92 -23.90 26.64
CA ARG A 7 7.43 -25.26 26.80
C ARG A 7 6.31 -26.28 26.56
N ASP A 8 5.13 -26.06 27.15
CA ASP A 8 3.98 -26.94 26.98
C ASP A 8 3.55 -27.05 25.51
N TYR A 9 3.62 -25.95 24.75
CA TYR A 9 3.38 -25.97 23.31
C TYR A 9 4.44 -26.75 22.53
N ILE A 10 5.72 -26.60 22.88
CA ILE A 10 6.82 -27.33 22.25
C ILE A 10 6.68 -28.84 22.47
N GLU A 11 6.29 -29.24 23.68
CA GLU A 11 6.15 -30.66 24.05
C GLU A 11 4.92 -31.32 23.42
N ASN A 12 3.77 -30.63 23.38
CA ASN A 12 2.51 -31.27 22.98
C ASN A 12 2.04 -30.96 21.55
N HIS A 13 2.39 -29.81 20.96
CA HIS A 13 1.75 -29.34 19.73
C HIS A 13 2.71 -29.03 18.57
N LEU A 14 3.98 -28.74 18.86
CA LEU A 14 4.93 -28.29 17.85
C LEU A 14 5.20 -29.35 16.77
N VAL A 15 5.30 -30.62 17.17
CA VAL A 15 5.60 -31.73 16.24
C VAL A 15 4.43 -31.95 15.29
N ASP A 16 3.20 -31.90 15.80
CA ASP A 16 2.00 -32.05 14.97
C ASP A 16 1.85 -30.86 14.02
N PHE A 17 2.08 -29.64 14.51
CA PHE A 17 2.10 -28.45 13.67
C PHE A 17 3.13 -28.53 12.54
N ALA A 18 4.33 -29.06 12.81
CA ALA A 18 5.36 -29.27 11.78
C ALA A 18 4.95 -30.33 10.76
N ARG A 19 4.26 -31.40 11.19
CA ARG A 19 3.73 -32.44 10.31
C ARG A 19 2.66 -31.89 9.36
N ASP A 20 1.80 -31.01 9.87
CA ASP A 20 0.76 -30.33 9.08
C ASP A 20 1.34 -29.24 8.15
N ASN A 21 2.58 -28.82 8.39
CA ASN A 21 3.27 -27.74 7.68
C ASN A 21 4.67 -28.11 7.22
N PRO A 22 4.82 -29.09 6.31
CA PRO A 22 6.14 -29.54 5.89
C PRO A 22 6.95 -28.45 5.17
N ALA A 23 6.28 -27.44 4.58
CA ALA A 23 6.95 -26.31 3.93
C ALA A 23 7.55 -25.30 4.93
N THR A 24 7.10 -25.30 6.19
CA THR A 24 7.51 -24.33 7.20
C THR A 24 8.62 -24.94 8.04
N VAL A 25 9.81 -24.35 8.01
CA VAL A 25 10.91 -24.85 8.85
C VAL A 25 10.82 -24.20 10.23
N ILE A 26 10.99 -24.97 11.30
CA ILE A 26 10.83 -24.46 12.66
C ILE A 26 12.09 -24.76 13.46
N TYR A 27 12.53 -23.78 14.24
CA TYR A 27 13.74 -23.90 15.02
C TYR A 27 13.51 -23.37 16.41
N VAL A 28 13.92 -24.19 17.36
CA VAL A 28 13.81 -23.90 18.78
C VAL A 28 15.20 -23.62 19.29
N LYS A 29 15.46 -22.37 19.67
CA LYS A 29 16.72 -21.97 20.29
C LYS A 29 16.50 -21.70 21.78
N PRO A 30 16.94 -22.58 22.69
CA PRO A 30 16.87 -22.30 24.11
C PRO A 30 17.77 -21.11 24.44
N ARG A 31 17.27 -20.16 25.22
CA ARG A 31 18.05 -19.02 25.73
C ARG A 31 17.80 -18.85 27.22
N ARG A 32 18.87 -18.65 27.98
CA ARG A 32 18.80 -18.38 29.42
C ARG A 32 18.51 -16.90 29.67
N ASN A 33 17.74 -16.61 30.73
CA ASN A 33 17.44 -15.26 31.23
C ASN A 33 16.88 -14.29 30.17
N ARG A 34 16.16 -14.80 29.17
CA ARG A 34 15.48 -13.99 28.15
C ARG A 34 14.01 -14.40 28.07
N PRO A 35 13.08 -13.45 27.91
CA PRO A 35 11.68 -13.80 27.66
C PRO A 35 11.58 -14.54 26.32
N PRO A 36 10.62 -15.47 26.19
CA PRO A 36 10.41 -16.19 24.94
C PRO A 36 9.92 -15.22 23.86
N LEU A 37 10.42 -15.45 22.64
CA LEU A 37 10.15 -14.61 21.48
C LEU A 37 9.83 -15.51 20.29
N LEU A 38 8.66 -15.29 19.69
CA LEU A 38 8.30 -15.89 18.42
C LEU A 38 8.78 -14.95 17.31
N VAL A 39 9.52 -15.52 16.36
CA VAL A 39 10.05 -14.79 15.21
C VAL A 39 9.58 -15.49 13.97
N ALA A 40 8.75 -14.80 13.18
CA ALA A 40 8.32 -15.27 11.87
C ALA A 40 9.09 -14.50 10.81
N GLU A 41 9.70 -15.26 9.90
CA GLU A 41 10.38 -14.72 8.75
C GLU A 41 9.62 -15.10 7.48
N TYR A 42 9.29 -14.11 6.66
CA TYR A 42 8.53 -14.31 5.44
C TYR A 42 9.41 -14.07 4.23
N ARG A 43 9.32 -14.98 3.25
CA ARG A 43 9.98 -14.81 1.96
C ARG A 43 9.17 -13.90 1.06
N ARG A 44 9.85 -12.93 0.44
CA ARG A 44 9.19 -11.93 -0.43
C ARG A 44 8.73 -12.50 -1.78
N PHE A 45 9.24 -13.65 -2.23
CA PHE A 45 8.80 -14.34 -3.45
C PHE A 45 9.24 -15.81 -3.36
N GLU A 46 8.34 -16.77 -3.62
CA GLU A 46 8.57 -18.16 -4.11
C GLU A 46 9.53 -19.12 -3.37
N TYR A 47 9.04 -19.92 -2.40
CA TYR A 47 9.69 -21.04 -1.66
C TYR A 47 10.21 -20.74 -0.25
N ILE A 48 9.31 -20.86 0.73
CA ILE A 48 9.53 -20.79 2.18
C ILE A 48 10.74 -21.63 2.61
N ARG A 49 11.65 -20.98 3.33
CA ARG A 49 12.73 -21.60 4.10
C ARG A 49 12.97 -20.71 5.30
N ILE A 50 12.67 -21.21 6.49
CA ILE A 50 13.01 -20.52 7.74
C ILE A 50 14.41 -21.04 8.09
N ILE A 51 15.42 -20.16 8.18
CA ILE A 51 16.25 -19.82 9.36
C ILE A 51 17.53 -19.07 8.99
N ILE A 52 17.83 -18.09 9.85
CA ILE A 52 19.11 -17.46 10.22
C ILE A 52 20.25 -17.70 9.22
N ILE A 53 20.26 -16.97 8.09
CA ILE A 53 21.15 -15.84 7.75
C ILE A 53 20.44 -15.11 6.59
N SER A 54 19.54 -14.18 6.87
CA SER A 54 18.55 -13.80 5.84
C SER A 54 18.88 -12.53 5.08
N VAL A 55 19.35 -12.79 3.87
CA VAL A 55 19.30 -11.95 2.68
C VAL A 55 17.82 -11.67 2.36
N CYS A 56 17.32 -10.50 2.76
CA CYS A 56 16.03 -9.90 2.36
C CYS A 56 14.73 -10.67 2.71
N GLY A 57 14.18 -10.46 3.92
CA GLY A 57 12.82 -10.87 4.29
C GLY A 57 12.21 -9.97 5.36
N ASN A 58 10.89 -9.76 5.35
CA ASN A 58 10.20 -8.99 6.41
C ASN A 58 10.06 -9.87 7.66
N TRP A 59 10.33 -9.31 8.84
CA TRP A 59 10.29 -10.04 10.10
C TRP A 59 9.12 -9.57 10.97
N GLN A 60 8.46 -10.51 11.63
CA GLN A 60 7.45 -10.20 12.65
C GLN A 60 7.85 -10.84 13.97
N TYR A 61 7.74 -10.04 15.02
CA TYR A 61 8.14 -10.40 16.37
C TYR A 61 6.90 -10.41 17.27
N VAL A 62 6.71 -11.49 18.00
CA VAL A 62 5.68 -11.57 19.04
C VAL A 62 6.36 -11.97 20.34
N ARG A 63 6.24 -11.12 21.37
CA ARG A 63 6.72 -11.45 22.72
C ARG A 63 5.74 -12.44 23.34
N ALA A 64 6.21 -13.65 23.64
CA ALA A 64 5.37 -14.72 24.18
C ALA A 64 5.47 -14.86 25.71
N LYS A 65 5.82 -13.77 26.40
CA LYS A 65 6.00 -13.77 27.86
C LYS A 65 4.63 -13.92 28.52
N ASP A 66 4.50 -14.87 29.45
CA ASP A 66 3.31 -15.10 30.25
C ASP A 66 2.04 -15.48 29.43
N MET A 67 2.21 -15.95 28.19
CA MET A 67 1.10 -16.46 27.36
C MET A 67 0.77 -17.92 27.70
N THR A 68 -0.51 -18.29 27.57
CA THR A 68 -0.94 -19.69 27.70
C THR A 68 -0.56 -20.50 26.46
N CYS A 69 -0.63 -21.83 26.56
CA CYS A 69 -0.35 -22.73 25.45
C CYS A 69 -1.28 -22.45 24.25
N GLU A 70 -2.56 -22.23 24.51
CA GLU A 70 -3.58 -21.95 23.49
C GLU A 70 -3.36 -20.60 22.81
N GLU A 71 -2.98 -19.57 23.57
CA GLU A 71 -2.62 -18.27 23.01
C GLU A 71 -1.43 -18.38 22.07
N ILE A 72 -0.41 -19.15 22.44
CA ILE A 72 0.76 -19.39 21.62
C ILE A 72 0.39 -20.14 20.34
N ALA A 73 -0.49 -21.15 20.42
CA ALA A 73 -1.01 -21.85 19.26
C ALA A 73 -1.74 -20.91 18.29
N ASN A 74 -2.57 -20.02 18.82
CA ASN A 74 -3.27 -19.01 18.04
C ASN A 74 -2.30 -18.02 17.38
N TRP A 75 -1.28 -17.57 18.10
CA TRP A 75 -0.24 -16.70 17.52
C TRP A 75 0.57 -17.39 16.43
N ILE A 76 0.92 -18.67 16.59
CA ILE A 76 1.65 -19.43 15.57
C ILE A 76 0.78 -19.62 14.33
N ASN A 77 -0.51 -19.94 14.50
CA ASN A 77 -1.46 -20.01 13.38
C ASN A 77 -1.66 -18.65 12.70
N PHE A 78 -1.69 -17.56 13.47
CA PHE A 78 -1.73 -16.22 12.91
C PHE A 78 -0.49 -15.92 12.08
N LEU A 79 0.71 -16.18 12.61
CA LEU A 79 1.97 -15.96 11.88
C LEU A 79 2.05 -16.83 10.61
N ARG A 80 1.55 -18.07 10.65
CA ARG A 80 1.46 -18.96 9.49
C ARG A 80 0.58 -18.41 8.36
N THR A 81 -0.56 -17.79 8.69
CA THR A 81 -1.57 -17.34 7.71
C THR A 81 -1.25 -15.97 7.10
N ARG A 82 -0.25 -15.26 7.63
CA ARG A 82 0.16 -13.94 7.13
C ARG A 82 1.10 -14.05 5.94
N SER A 83 1.05 -13.04 5.06
CA SER A 83 1.91 -12.94 3.88
C SER A 83 3.27 -12.26 4.15
N GLY A 84 3.49 -11.74 5.35
CA GLY A 84 4.68 -10.95 5.67
C GLY A 84 4.68 -9.51 5.13
N VAL A 85 3.62 -9.06 4.46
CA VAL A 85 3.45 -7.65 4.09
C VAL A 85 3.23 -6.81 5.35
N ASN A 86 3.84 -5.62 5.38
CA ASN A 86 3.70 -4.68 6.49
C ASN A 86 2.23 -4.33 6.74
N ILE A 87 1.88 -4.18 8.01
CA ILE A 87 0.52 -3.85 8.44
C ILE A 87 0.40 -2.33 8.40
N PHE A 88 -0.26 -1.83 7.35
CA PHE A 88 -0.61 -0.42 7.19
C PHE A 88 -2.12 -0.29 6.98
N PRO A 89 -2.71 0.89 7.27
CA PRO A 89 -4.09 1.16 6.93
C PRO A 89 -4.34 0.93 5.43
N MET A 90 -5.33 0.10 5.11
CA MET A 90 -5.67 -0.23 3.73
C MET A 90 -6.84 0.65 3.28
N TYR A 91 -6.58 1.56 2.34
CA TYR A 91 -7.62 2.47 1.81
C TYR A 91 -8.60 1.78 0.86
N LYS A 92 -8.18 0.67 0.22
CA LYS A 92 -8.99 -0.06 -0.75
C LYS A 92 -8.92 -1.56 -0.46
N TYR A 93 -10.07 -2.18 -0.21
CA TYR A 93 -10.15 -3.60 0.16
C TYR A 93 -9.95 -4.58 -1.00
N TRP A 94 -9.88 -4.08 -2.24
CA TRP A 94 -9.70 -4.89 -3.43
C TRP A 94 -8.63 -4.27 -4.34
N SER A 95 -7.82 -5.13 -4.95
CA SER A 95 -6.82 -4.73 -5.93
C SER A 95 -6.96 -5.60 -7.16
N THR A 96 -6.94 -4.98 -8.34
CA THR A 96 -6.99 -5.67 -9.61
C THR A 96 -6.04 -4.99 -10.57
N LYS A 97 -5.15 -5.77 -11.19
CA LYS A 97 -4.16 -5.25 -12.16
C LYS A 97 -4.81 -4.81 -13.48
N ARG A 98 -6.01 -5.31 -13.79
CA ARG A 98 -6.77 -5.05 -15.02
C ARG A 98 -8.22 -4.70 -14.67
N PRO A 99 -8.52 -3.43 -14.32
CA PRO A 99 -9.81 -3.06 -13.74
C PRO A 99 -10.97 -3.07 -14.74
N SER A 100 -10.70 -2.98 -16.04
CA SER A 100 -11.71 -3.01 -17.09
C SER A 100 -11.35 -4.03 -18.18
N ILE A 101 -12.38 -4.68 -18.73
CA ILE A 101 -12.29 -5.62 -19.84
C ILE A 101 -12.55 -4.91 -21.18
N GLN A 102 -13.52 -4.00 -21.22
CA GLN A 102 -13.94 -3.29 -22.44
C GLN A 102 -13.11 -2.02 -22.73
N GLY A 103 -12.24 -1.63 -21.81
CA GLY A 103 -11.48 -0.39 -21.87
C GLY A 103 -11.84 0.54 -20.71
N MET A 104 -10.87 1.35 -20.29
CA MET A 104 -11.14 2.40 -19.31
C MET A 104 -11.76 3.59 -20.03
N TRP A 105 -12.66 4.30 -19.35
CA TRP A 105 -13.19 5.55 -19.87
C TRP A 105 -12.04 6.53 -20.15
N HIS A 106 -12.13 7.22 -21.28
CA HIS A 106 -11.24 8.31 -21.65
C HIS A 106 -12.07 9.46 -22.22
N PRO A 107 -11.57 10.73 -22.17
CA PRO A 107 -12.35 11.89 -22.66
C PRO A 107 -12.80 11.81 -24.12
N PHE A 108 -12.14 10.99 -24.94
CA PHE A 108 -12.49 10.73 -26.34
C PHE A 108 -13.44 9.55 -26.55
N TYR A 109 -14.08 9.02 -25.49
CA TYR A 109 -14.92 7.83 -25.56
C TYR A 109 -16.29 8.13 -26.19
N GLU A 110 -16.82 9.33 -25.95
CA GLU A 110 -18.01 9.78 -26.65
C GLU A 110 -17.62 10.22 -28.07
N PRO A 111 -18.24 9.68 -29.13
CA PRO A 111 -18.21 10.38 -30.41
C PRO A 111 -18.82 11.74 -30.13
N LEU A 112 -18.03 12.80 -30.31
CA LEU A 112 -18.49 14.17 -30.11
C LEU A 112 -19.72 14.37 -31.00
N TYR A 113 -20.91 14.22 -30.42
CA TYR A 113 -22.20 14.26 -31.11
C TYR A 113 -22.33 15.54 -31.98
N ASN A 114 -21.55 16.58 -31.61
CA ASN A 114 -21.53 17.89 -32.26
C ASN A 114 -20.13 18.43 -32.61
N GLN A 115 -19.08 17.60 -32.78
CA GLN A 115 -17.81 18.09 -33.36
C GLN A 115 -17.52 17.42 -34.70
N THR A 116 -17.94 18.15 -35.74
CA THR A 116 -17.19 18.46 -36.97
C THR A 116 -16.18 17.42 -37.44
N VAL A 117 -16.47 16.85 -38.63
CA VAL A 117 -15.53 16.48 -39.70
C VAL A 117 -14.12 16.99 -39.44
N LEU A 118 -13.13 16.08 -39.52
CA LEU A 118 -11.70 16.40 -39.52
C LEU A 118 -11.46 17.78 -40.14
N LYS A 119 -11.03 18.76 -39.32
CA LYS A 119 -10.75 20.11 -39.82
C LYS A 119 -9.80 20.00 -40.99
N THR A 120 -10.11 20.67 -42.09
CA THR A 120 -9.22 20.66 -43.25
C THR A 120 -7.87 21.29 -42.86
N PRO A 121 -6.75 20.90 -43.50
CA PRO A 121 -5.44 21.49 -43.19
C PRO A 121 -5.44 23.03 -43.18
N ASN A 122 -6.22 23.66 -44.06
CA ASN A 122 -6.36 25.11 -44.15
C ASN A 122 -7.08 25.71 -42.92
N GLU A 123 -8.12 25.05 -42.42
CA GLU A 123 -8.83 25.48 -41.21
C GLU A 123 -7.95 25.33 -39.96
N ILE A 124 -7.08 24.32 -39.94
CA ILE A 124 -6.11 24.14 -38.86
C ILE A 124 -5.10 25.29 -38.87
N VAL A 125 -4.50 25.60 -40.01
CA VAL A 125 -3.56 26.73 -40.15
C VAL A 125 -4.23 28.05 -39.77
N ARG A 126 -5.48 28.27 -40.19
CA ARG A 126 -6.25 29.47 -39.81
C ARG A 126 -6.48 29.55 -38.31
N ASN A 127 -6.90 28.46 -37.68
CA ASN A 127 -7.14 28.42 -36.22
C ASN A 127 -5.84 28.62 -35.44
N ILE A 128 -4.72 28.05 -35.90
CA ILE A 128 -3.40 28.29 -35.31
C ILE A 128 -3.05 29.77 -35.42
N GLY A 129 -3.27 30.40 -36.58
CA GLY A 129 -3.08 31.83 -36.77
C GLY A 129 -3.90 32.68 -35.80
N GLN A 130 -5.17 32.30 -35.53
CA GLN A 130 -6.03 32.97 -34.56
C GLN A 130 -5.58 32.76 -33.11
N LEU A 131 -5.09 31.57 -32.75
CA LEU A 131 -4.55 31.30 -31.41
C LEU A 131 -3.20 32.00 -31.18
N CYS A 132 -2.39 32.12 -32.23
CA CYS A 132 -1.16 32.90 -32.23
C CYS A 132 -1.39 34.40 -32.19
N GLN A 133 -2.60 34.89 -32.49
CA GLN A 133 -3.00 36.26 -32.19
C GLN A 133 -3.13 36.39 -30.67
N TYR A 134 -2.00 36.64 -30.03
CA TYR A 134 -1.93 37.10 -28.66
C TYR A 134 -2.70 38.41 -28.58
N LYS A 135 -3.92 38.37 -28.06
CA LYS A 135 -4.60 39.58 -27.62
C LYS A 135 -3.78 40.08 -26.44
N GLN A 136 -2.97 41.10 -26.68
CA GLN A 136 -2.14 41.69 -25.65
C GLN A 136 -3.05 41.99 -24.46
N ASN A 137 -2.83 41.29 -23.35
CA ASN A 137 -3.61 41.54 -22.15
C ASN A 137 -3.37 43.01 -21.82
N VAL A 138 -4.44 43.79 -21.78
CA VAL A 138 -4.35 45.25 -21.58
C VAL A 138 -3.70 45.55 -20.22
N LEU A 139 -3.82 44.61 -19.29
CA LEU A 139 -3.24 44.67 -17.95
C LEU A 139 -1.84 44.07 -17.92
N SER A 140 -0.93 44.77 -17.25
CA SER A 140 0.41 44.28 -16.95
C SER A 140 0.36 43.06 -16.03
N ALA A 141 1.37 42.19 -16.10
CA ALA A 141 1.47 41.01 -15.24
C ALA A 141 1.41 41.37 -13.74
N GLU A 142 1.91 42.54 -13.37
CA GLU A 142 1.88 43.06 -12.00
C GLU A 142 0.46 43.37 -11.52
N GLU A 143 -0.35 43.98 -12.37
CA GLU A 143 -1.74 44.35 -12.07
C GLU A 143 -2.60 43.10 -11.85
N VAL A 144 -2.36 42.06 -12.66
CA VAL A 144 -3.00 40.74 -12.53
C VAL A 144 -2.63 40.06 -11.21
N LEU A 145 -1.37 40.18 -10.78
CA LEU A 145 -0.91 39.62 -9.51
C LEU A 145 -1.54 40.36 -8.32
N LEU A 146 -1.64 41.69 -8.40
CA LEU A 146 -2.31 42.53 -7.42
C LEU A 146 -3.80 42.18 -7.28
N GLU A 147 -4.49 41.94 -8.38
CA GLU A 147 -5.90 41.55 -8.38
C GLU A 147 -6.10 40.17 -7.73
N LYS A 148 -5.26 39.19 -8.10
CA LYS A 148 -5.29 37.85 -7.49
C LYS A 148 -4.99 37.90 -5.99
N ALA A 149 -4.06 38.73 -5.56
CA ALA A 149 -3.73 38.91 -4.15
C ALA A 149 -4.92 39.51 -3.37
N LYS A 150 -5.60 40.52 -3.93
CA LYS A 150 -6.83 41.08 -3.34
C LYS A 150 -7.93 40.02 -3.19
N LEU A 151 -8.18 39.24 -4.24
CA LEU A 151 -9.17 38.16 -4.20
C LEU A 151 -8.84 37.08 -3.16
N GLN A 152 -7.56 36.74 -2.99
CA GLN A 152 -7.12 35.82 -1.94
C GLN A 152 -7.36 36.39 -0.55
N GLN A 153 -7.08 37.69 -0.34
CA GLN A 153 -7.36 38.35 0.94
C GLN A 153 -8.85 38.33 1.28
N TYR A 154 -9.74 38.61 0.31
CA TYR A 154 -11.19 38.48 0.50
C TYR A 154 -11.60 37.05 0.89
N ARG A 155 -11.06 36.04 0.21
CA ARG A 155 -11.38 34.63 0.53
C ARG A 155 -10.92 34.23 1.95
N LEU A 156 -9.81 34.78 2.42
CA LEU A 156 -9.30 34.53 3.77
C LEU A 156 -10.10 35.29 4.83
N SER A 157 -10.56 36.50 4.55
CA SER A 157 -11.44 37.25 5.47
C SER A 157 -12.79 36.56 5.64
N ASP A 158 -13.36 36.02 4.56
CA ASP A 158 -14.64 35.29 4.59
C ASP A 158 -14.56 33.97 5.39
N LEU A 159 -13.38 33.36 5.50
CA LEU A 159 -13.14 32.15 6.32
C LEU A 159 -12.89 32.45 7.81
N SER A 160 -12.63 33.71 8.14
CA SER A 160 -12.32 34.17 9.49
C SER A 160 -13.51 34.83 10.21
N SER A 161 -14.65 34.96 9.52
CA SER A 161 -15.94 35.39 10.08
C SER A 161 -16.81 34.19 10.42
#